data_AF-A0A949KZH0-F1
#
_entry.id   AF-A0A949KZH0-F1
#
_cell.length_a   1.000
_cell.length_b   1.000
_cell.length_c   1.000
_cell.angle_alpha   90.00
_cell.angle_beta   90.00
_cell.angle_gamma   90.00
#
_symmetry.space_group_name_H-M   'P 1'
#
loop_
_entity.id
_entity.type
_entity.pdbx_description
1 polymer ?
#
loop_
_entity_poly.entity_id
_entity_poly.type
_entity_poly.pdbx_seq_one_letter_code
_entity_poly.pdbx_strand_id
1 'polypeptide(L)'
;MIMTRLKLKNSGITLIELIVVIAILGILSAIVVPRFSGYTILAKKRVCNTNLAQMNRLYSAFLVMEGKDYTELLFDQFILENESDLCPEDGILSYYDGKVNCSVHYTDDSEDDNDDDETDSGGETPWL
;
A
#
# COMPACT_ATOMS: atom_id res chain seq x y z
N MET A 1 0.16 6.04 -57.68
CA MET A 1 0.92 6.32 -56.45
C MET A 1 0.67 7.78 -56.08
N ILE A 2 -0.26 8.04 -55.16
CA ILE A 2 -0.65 9.40 -54.76
C ILE A 2 0.03 9.68 -53.41
N MET A 3 1.03 10.56 -53.39
CA MET A 3 1.62 11.09 -52.16
C MET A 3 0.83 12.32 -51.71
N THR A 4 -0.11 12.14 -50.79
CA THR A 4 -0.75 13.25 -50.08
C THR A 4 0.22 13.80 -49.03
N ARG A 5 0.68 15.04 -49.23
CA ARG A 5 1.46 15.78 -48.23
C ARG A 5 0.54 16.26 -47.11
N LEU A 6 0.69 15.69 -45.91
CA LEU A 6 0.07 16.19 -44.68
C LEU A 6 0.70 17.55 -44.33
N LYS A 7 -0.06 18.64 -44.44
CA LYS A 7 0.34 19.96 -43.91
C LYS A 7 0.26 19.89 -42.37
N LEU A 8 1.41 19.91 -41.70
CA LEU A 8 1.46 20.18 -40.27
C LEU A 8 0.98 21.62 -40.04
N LYS A 9 -0.15 21.76 -39.37
CA LYS A 9 -0.68 23.05 -38.94
C LYS A 9 0.10 23.48 -37.70
N ASN A 10 1.00 24.45 -37.85
CA ASN A 10 1.71 25.05 -36.72
C ASN A 10 0.74 25.93 -35.92
N SER A 11 0.04 25.33 -34.95
CA SER A 11 -0.67 26.05 -33.90
C SER A 11 0.29 26.27 -32.74
N GLY A 12 0.73 27.51 -32.53
CA GLY A 12 1.54 27.89 -31.36
C GLY A 12 0.64 28.15 -30.15
N ILE A 13 1.02 27.60 -29.00
CA ILE A 13 0.41 27.90 -27.70
C ILE A 13 0.76 29.35 -27.34
N THR A 14 -0.20 30.09 -26.78
CA THR A 14 0.08 31.46 -26.32
C THR A 14 0.81 31.45 -24.98
N LEU A 15 1.69 32.42 -24.75
CA LEU A 15 2.46 32.51 -23.49
C LEU A 15 1.53 32.65 -22.28
N ILE A 16 0.40 33.35 -22.43
CA ILE A 16 -0.61 33.51 -21.39
C ILE A 16 -1.32 32.20 -21.05
N GLU A 17 -1.61 31.37 -22.04
CA GLU A 17 -2.27 30.07 -21.86
C GLU A 17 -1.40 29.13 -21.01
N LEU A 18 -0.08 29.12 -21.24
CA LEU A 18 0.84 28.37 -20.40
C LEU A 18 0.86 28.90 -18.96
N ILE A 19 0.91 30.23 -18.77
CA ILE A 19 0.94 30.86 -17.44
C ILE A 19 -0.31 30.50 -16.62
N VAL A 20 -1.50 30.52 -17.23
CA VAL A 20 -2.74 30.17 -16.52
C VAL A 20 -2.75 28.70 -16.10
N VAL A 21 -2.25 27.79 -16.95
CA VAL A 21 -2.18 26.36 -16.62
C VAL A 21 -1.27 26.09 -15.42
N ILE A 22 -0.06 26.66 -15.41
CA ILE A 22 0.87 26.47 -14.27
C ILE A 22 0.33 27.11 -12.99
N ALA A 23 -0.42 28.21 -13.09
CA ALA A 23 -1.05 28.84 -11.94
C ALA A 23 -2.10 27.92 -11.30
N ILE A 24 -2.94 27.27 -12.12
CA ILE A 24 -3.95 26.32 -11.63
C ILE A 24 -3.28 25.06 -11.05
N LEU A 25 -2.29 24.49 -11.74
CA LEU A 25 -1.54 23.32 -11.24
C LEU A 25 -0.79 23.62 -9.94
N GLY A 26 -0.29 24.84 -9.75
CA GLY A 26 0.33 25.28 -8.50
C GLY A 26 -0.63 25.26 -7.33
N ILE A 27 -1.85 25.77 -7.51
CA ILE A 27 -2.88 25.78 -6.46
C ILE A 27 -3.33 24.35 -6.12
N LEU A 28 -3.58 23.52 -7.14
CA LEU A 28 -4.01 22.13 -6.94
C LEU A 28 -2.92 21.30 -6.24
N SER A 29 -1.66 21.42 -6.66
CA SER A 29 -0.55 20.63 -6.10
C SER A 29 -0.31 20.94 -4.62
N ALA A 30 -0.52 22.19 -4.17
CA ALA A 30 -0.38 22.57 -2.77
C ALA A 30 -1.32 21.81 -1.82
N ILE A 31 -2.51 21.41 -2.29
CA ILE A 31 -3.49 20.67 -1.49
C ILE A 31 -3.27 19.15 -1.63
N VAL A 32 -2.97 18.69 -2.84
CA VAL A 32 -2.89 17.26 -3.17
C VAL A 32 -1.69 16.57 -2.50
N VAL A 33 -0.51 17.20 -2.50
CA VAL A 33 0.73 16.58 -1.97
C VAL A 33 0.63 16.16 -0.50
N PRO A 34 0.25 17.04 0.46
CA PRO A 34 0.18 16.65 1.87
C PRO A 34 -0.91 15.59 2.13
N ARG A 35 -2.02 15.64 1.38
CA ARG A 35 -3.10 14.65 1.48
C ARG A 35 -2.63 13.28 1.00
N PHE A 36 -1.99 13.21 -0.17
CA PHE A 36 -1.53 11.96 -0.76
C PHE A 36 -0.55 11.19 0.15
N SER A 37 0.32 11.91 0.86
CA SER A 37 1.28 11.29 1.79
C SER A 37 0.60 10.54 2.95
N GLY A 38 -0.58 10.97 3.41
CA GLY A 38 -1.30 10.30 4.48
C GLY A 38 -1.96 9.00 4.01
N TYR A 39 -2.62 9.03 2.85
CA TYR A 39 -3.30 7.84 2.31
C TYR A 39 -2.36 6.69 2.00
N THR A 40 -1.16 6.99 1.48
CA THR A 40 -0.18 5.93 1.19
C THR A 40 0.27 5.22 2.45
N ILE A 41 0.49 5.94 3.55
CA ILE A 41 0.88 5.35 4.84
C ILE A 41 -0.25 4.44 5.37
N LEU A 42 -1.49 4.91 5.32
CA LEU A 42 -2.65 4.12 5.78
C LEU A 42 -2.87 2.86 4.91
N ALA A 43 -2.77 3.00 3.59
CA ALA A 43 -2.90 1.88 2.67
C ALA A 43 -1.82 0.82 2.93
N LYS A 44 -0.57 1.26 3.11
CA LYS A 44 0.55 0.37 3.46
C LYS A 44 0.32 -0.38 4.78
N LYS A 45 -0.14 0.32 5.82
CA LYS A 45 -0.48 -0.28 7.12
C LYS A 45 -1.57 -1.35 6.96
N ARG A 46 -2.64 -1.05 6.21
CA ARG A 46 -3.76 -2.00 5.97
C ARG A 46 -3.31 -3.24 5.20
N VAL A 47 -2.48 -3.07 4.17
CA VAL A 47 -1.91 -4.18 3.39
C VAL A 47 -1.04 -5.05 4.30
N CYS A 48 -0.14 -4.43 5.08
CA CYS A 48 0.70 -5.17 6.01
C CYS A 48 -0.15 -5.95 7.02
N ASN A 49 -1.16 -5.34 7.65
CA ASN A 49 -2.01 -6.02 8.61
C ASN A 49 -2.77 -7.21 7.99
N THR A 50 -3.28 -7.04 6.77
CA THR A 50 -3.95 -8.13 6.04
C THR A 50 -2.98 -9.29 5.78
N ASN A 51 -1.76 -8.98 5.33
CA ASN A 51 -0.72 -9.98 5.08
C ASN A 51 -0.31 -10.69 6.37
N LEU A 52 -0.13 -9.95 7.48
CA LEU A 52 0.19 -10.50 8.80
C LEU A 52 -0.88 -11.49 9.28
N ALA A 53 -2.16 -11.12 9.17
CA ALA A 53 -3.26 -11.99 9.56
C ALA A 53 -3.32 -13.28 8.72
N GLN A 54 -3.05 -13.18 7.42
CA GLN A 54 -2.94 -14.35 6.54
C GLN A 54 -1.75 -15.23 6.91
N MET A 55 -0.58 -14.64 7.13
CA MET A 55 0.62 -15.36 7.55
C MET A 55 0.43 -16.04 8.89
N ASN A 56 -0.20 -15.37 9.86
CA ASN A 56 -0.45 -15.95 11.16
C ASN A 56 -1.30 -17.23 11.07
N ARG A 57 -2.34 -17.22 10.23
CA ARG A 57 -3.19 -18.39 9.97
C ARG A 57 -2.42 -19.52 9.29
N LEU A 58 -1.57 -19.20 8.30
CA LEU A 58 -0.78 -20.20 7.59
C LEU A 58 0.29 -20.82 8.48
N TYR A 59 1.03 -20.01 9.23
CA TYR A 59 2.09 -20.48 10.12
C TYR A 59 1.54 -21.23 11.32
N SER A 60 0.47 -20.76 11.96
CA SER A 60 -0.19 -21.50 13.05
C SER A 60 -0.71 -22.87 12.57
N ALA A 61 -1.31 -22.94 11.38
CA ALA A 61 -1.71 -24.21 10.79
C ALA A 61 -0.52 -25.13 10.53
N PHE A 62 0.60 -24.60 10.03
CA PHE A 62 1.83 -25.35 9.80
C PHE A 62 2.39 -25.97 11.10
N LEU A 63 2.45 -25.20 12.19
CA LEU A 63 2.90 -25.69 13.49
C LEU A 63 2.03 -26.85 14.00
N VAL A 64 0.71 -26.72 13.87
CA VAL A 64 -0.25 -27.76 14.29
C VAL A 64 -0.14 -29.02 13.42
N MET A 65 0.03 -28.86 12.11
CA MET A 65 0.12 -30.00 11.18
C MET A 65 1.42 -30.78 11.32
N GLU A 66 2.55 -30.09 11.51
CA GLU A 66 3.86 -30.75 11.68
C GLU A 66 4.12 -31.20 13.13
N GLY A 67 3.31 -30.75 14.08
CA GLY A 67 3.54 -31.00 15.51
C GLY A 67 4.85 -30.41 16.02
N LYS A 68 5.30 -29.30 15.42
CA LYS A 68 6.51 -28.59 15.82
C LYS A 68 6.15 -27.39 16.68
N ASP A 69 6.97 -27.12 17.68
CA ASP A 69 6.90 -25.88 18.43
C ASP A 69 7.51 -24.71 17.64
N TYR A 70 7.09 -23.50 17.97
CA TYR A 70 7.68 -22.28 17.41
C TYR A 70 9.19 -22.23 17.70
N THR A 71 9.95 -21.82 16.69
CA THR A 71 11.37 -21.46 16.81
C THR A 71 11.63 -20.35 15.79
N GLU A 72 12.42 -19.35 16.14
CA GLU A 72 12.76 -18.24 15.23
C GLU A 72 13.31 -18.74 13.88
N LEU A 73 14.23 -19.72 13.91
CA LEU A 73 14.79 -20.34 12.70
C LEU A 73 13.74 -21.01 11.81
N LEU A 74 12.70 -21.62 12.40
CA LEU A 74 11.64 -22.27 11.66
C LEU A 74 10.74 -21.23 10.99
N PHE A 75 10.49 -20.11 11.67
CA PHE A 75 9.71 -18.99 11.15
C PHE A 75 10.45 -18.29 10.00
N ASP A 76 11.75 -18.03 10.15
CA ASP A 76 12.57 -17.44 9.10
C ASP A 76 12.61 -18.33 7.85
N GLN A 77 12.78 -19.65 8.04
CA GLN A 77 12.72 -20.61 6.94
C GLN A 77 11.36 -20.59 6.24
N PHE A 78 10.28 -20.54 7.02
CA PHE A 78 8.91 -20.49 6.49
C PHE A 78 8.66 -19.22 5.66
N ILE A 79 9.19 -18.07 6.07
CA ILE A 79 9.10 -16.82 5.30
C ILE A 79 9.86 -16.94 3.97
N LEU A 80 11.07 -17.49 4.01
CA LEU A 80 11.92 -17.64 2.82
C LEU A 80 11.32 -18.61 1.79
N GLU A 81 10.63 -19.66 2.25
CA GLU A 81 10.00 -20.65 1.38
C GLU A 81 8.72 -20.12 0.71
N ASN A 82 8.03 -19.17 1.36
CA ASN A 82 6.78 -18.57 0.87
C ASN A 82 6.97 -17.16 0.28
N GLU A 83 8.19 -16.86 -0.22
CA GLU A 83 8.66 -15.58 -0.78
C GLU A 83 7.53 -14.61 -1.16
N SER A 84 7.15 -13.78 -0.20
CA SER A 84 6.06 -12.82 -0.35
C SER A 84 6.51 -11.45 0.17
N ASP A 85 6.11 -10.41 -0.55
CA ASP A 85 6.26 -9.03 -0.12
C ASP A 85 5.23 -8.77 0.99
N LEU A 86 5.62 -9.08 2.23
CA LEU A 86 4.72 -9.10 3.38
C LEU A 86 4.48 -7.70 3.94
N CYS A 87 5.49 -6.83 3.85
CA CYS A 87 5.44 -5.46 4.34
C CYS A 87 5.95 -4.48 3.27
N PRO A 88 5.12 -3.52 2.82
CA PRO A 88 5.49 -2.54 1.79
C PRO A 88 6.52 -1.48 2.28
N GLU A 89 6.98 -1.58 3.53
CA GLU A 89 8.04 -0.74 4.11
C GLU A 89 9.24 -1.57 4.59
N ASP A 90 9.41 -2.79 4.05
CA ASP A 90 10.51 -3.70 4.41
C ASP A 90 10.60 -3.98 5.92
N GLY A 91 9.44 -4.04 6.58
CA GLY A 91 9.34 -4.36 7.99
C GLY A 91 9.76 -5.80 8.28
N ILE A 92 10.47 -5.99 9.39
CA ILE A 92 10.89 -7.31 9.86
C ILE A 92 9.70 -7.95 10.56
N LEU A 93 9.42 -9.20 10.18
CA LEU A 93 8.38 -9.98 10.84
C LEU A 93 8.93 -10.75 12.02
N SER A 94 8.15 -10.83 13.08
CA SER A 94 8.45 -11.64 14.25
C SER A 94 7.22 -12.45 14.67
N TYR A 95 7.43 -13.59 15.30
CA TYR A 95 6.35 -14.40 15.86
C TYR A 95 6.48 -14.41 17.38
N TYR A 96 5.48 -13.86 18.07
CA TYR A 96 5.42 -13.85 19.53
C TYR A 96 3.97 -13.99 19.99
N ASP A 97 3.75 -14.72 21.08
CA ASP A 97 2.44 -14.91 21.70
C ASP A 97 1.34 -15.42 20.74
N GLY A 98 1.71 -16.32 19.82
CA GLY A 98 0.77 -16.90 18.88
C GLY A 98 0.36 -15.98 17.72
N LYS A 99 1.04 -14.84 17.54
CA LYS A 99 0.75 -13.85 16.49
C LYS A 99 2.01 -13.44 15.74
N VAL A 100 1.85 -13.17 14.45
CA VAL A 100 2.89 -12.57 13.62
C VAL A 100 2.78 -11.05 13.73
N ASN A 101 3.88 -10.39 14.09
CA ASN A 101 3.97 -8.94 14.23
C ASN A 101 4.97 -8.34 13.24
N CYS A 102 4.83 -7.05 12.95
CA CYS A 102 5.73 -6.29 12.07
C CYS A 102 6.47 -5.20 12.87
N SER A 103 7.77 -5.05 12.63
CA SER A 103 8.59 -4.03 13.32
C SER A 103 8.23 -2.58 12.97
N VAL A 104 7.62 -2.36 11.80
CA VAL A 104 7.28 -1.02 11.27
C VAL A 104 5.81 -0.67 11.50
N HIS A 105 4.93 -1.67 11.45
CA HIS A 105 3.49 -1.49 11.60
C HIS A 105 3.01 -2.29 12.82
N TYR A 106 3.06 -1.64 13.99
CA TYR A 106 2.56 -2.22 15.23
C TYR A 106 1.04 -2.37 15.17
N THR A 107 0.56 -3.61 15.33
CA THR A 107 -0.85 -3.93 15.55
C THR A 107 -1.07 -3.94 17.06
N ASP A 108 -1.69 -2.89 17.60
CA ASP A 108 -2.16 -2.93 18.97
C ASP A 108 -3.39 -3.86 18.98
N ASP A 109 -3.29 -4.99 19.67
CA ASP A 109 -4.34 -6.00 19.80
C ASP A 109 -5.48 -5.57 20.75
N SER A 110 -5.59 -4.27 21.03
CA SER A 110 -6.80 -3.71 21.63
C SER A 110 -7.88 -3.71 20.57
N GLU A 111 -8.68 -4.79 20.59
CA GLU A 111 -10.01 -4.92 20.01
C GLU A 111 -10.60 -3.60 19.51
N ASP A 112 -10.50 -3.35 18.21
CA ASP A 112 -11.55 -2.66 17.49
C ASP A 112 -11.73 -3.38 16.14
N ASP A 113 -12.65 -4.33 16.14
CA ASP A 113 -13.47 -4.66 14.98
C ASP A 113 -14.36 -3.46 14.54
N ASN A 114 -14.06 -2.25 15.02
CA ASN A 114 -14.64 -0.98 14.59
C ASN A 114 -13.55 -0.06 14.02
N ASP A 115 -12.96 -0.43 12.87
CA ASP A 115 -12.31 0.55 11.99
C ASP A 115 -13.37 1.37 11.20
N ASP A 116 -14.41 1.81 11.91
CA ASP A 116 -15.27 2.94 11.57
C ASP A 116 -14.57 4.26 11.96
N ASP A 117 -13.24 4.31 11.86
CA ASP A 117 -12.50 5.56 11.98
C ASP A 117 -12.71 6.37 10.68
N GLU A 118 -13.89 6.99 10.65
CA GLU A 118 -14.28 8.16 9.89
C GLU A 118 -13.16 9.21 9.94
N THR A 119 -12.21 9.05 9.04
CA THR A 119 -11.74 10.18 8.26
C THR A 119 -12.13 9.95 6.82
N ASP A 120 -13.43 10.15 6.60
CA ASP A 120 -13.97 10.59 5.32
C ASP A 120 -13.10 11.74 4.79
N SER A 121 -12.30 11.39 3.80
CA SER A 121 -11.97 12.28 2.71
C SER A 121 -11.69 11.38 1.51
N GLY A 122 -12.75 10.96 0.83
CA GLY A 122 -12.75 10.64 -0.59
C GLY A 122 -11.86 9.47 -1.04
N GLY A 123 -12.45 8.28 -1.10
CA GLY A 123 -11.82 7.15 -1.78
C GLY A 123 -12.59 5.85 -1.69
N GLU A 124 -13.92 5.87 -1.65
CA GLU A 124 -14.68 4.70 -2.02
C GLU A 124 -14.35 4.36 -3.49
N THR A 125 -13.78 3.18 -3.73
CA THR A 125 -13.86 2.52 -5.04
C THR A 125 -14.79 1.31 -4.93
N PRO A 126 -16.11 1.48 -5.13
CA PRO A 126 -17.04 0.38 -5.32
C PRO A 126 -17.40 0.27 -6.81
N TRP A 127 -16.46 -0.26 -7.60
CA TRP A 127 -16.81 -0.89 -8.89
C TRP A 127 -15.69 -1.82 -9.34
N LEU A 128 -15.69 -3.02 -8.76
CA LEU A 128 -15.61 -4.30 -9.47
C LEU A 128 -16.43 -5.33 -8.68
#